data_AF-A0AAD6H2J9-F1
#
_entry.id   AF-A0AAD6H2J9-F1
#
_cell.length_a   1.000
_cell.length_b   1.000
_cell.length_c   1.000
_cell.angle_alpha   90.00
_cell.angle_beta   90.00
_cell.angle_gamma   90.00
#
_symmetry.space_group_name_H-M   'P 1'
#
loop_
_entity.id
_entity.type
_entity.pdbx_description
1 polymer ?
#
loop_
_entity_poly.entity_id
_entity_poly.type
_entity_poly.pdbx_seq_one_letter_code
_entity_poly.pdbx_strand_id
1 'polypeptide(L)'
;MDNLTLGATDLSRFETFSIISVDYKTVDGHKITVDVLYPKSLNDPSQEHLVSVPRPVLLRYHGGGLIAGYSLFPPFFSPWYLELAQEHAAIIVSPNYRLLPESSVLEVLEDVEDHWQWLHQSLPMLLQRETNGTVKADLSRVMTIGDSAGGIRAVNAVYPMVNPKAPYFSNGQQRPVFNLPTYPPDTLRLHLEKVKRQEAIMQEPVVISAAADADRFQLMFATCQHGQLGQLFPPSPISPYLLERIDAGARFPRGGVLILHGRDDSVAPVEESYVLQRKLAQVDPSLNFSTCRAGWRTWI
;
A
#
# COMPACT_ATOMS: atom_id res chain seq x y z
N MET A 1 19.44 5.29 -3.13
CA MET A 1 19.48 3.92 -2.60
C MET A 1 19.95 3.94 -1.16
N ASP A 2 21.15 4.46 -0.89
CA ASP A 2 21.76 4.48 0.46
C ASP A 2 20.87 5.06 1.57
N ASN A 3 20.12 6.14 1.30
CA ASN A 3 19.17 6.68 2.30
C ASN A 3 17.96 5.77 2.58
N LEU A 4 17.48 5.01 1.57
CA LEU A 4 16.38 4.05 1.76
C LEU A 4 16.87 2.85 2.57
N THR A 5 18.08 2.36 2.31
CA THR A 5 18.67 1.25 3.06
C THR A 5 19.11 1.66 4.46
N LEU A 6 19.65 2.87 4.66
CA LEU A 6 19.99 3.40 5.99
C LEU A 6 18.73 3.65 6.85
N GLY A 7 17.66 4.18 6.25
CA GLY A 7 16.39 4.38 6.95
C GLY A 7 15.63 3.08 7.23
N ALA A 8 15.93 1.98 6.52
CA ALA A 8 15.23 0.71 6.67
C ALA A 8 15.38 0.08 8.06
N THR A 9 16.50 0.34 8.74
CA THR A 9 16.81 -0.22 10.06
C THR A 9 16.42 0.68 11.22
N ASP A 10 16.03 1.93 10.94
CA ASP A 10 15.59 2.87 11.96
C ASP A 10 14.11 2.65 12.32
N LEU A 11 13.90 1.81 13.33
CA LEU A 11 12.58 1.52 13.91
C LEU A 11 12.21 2.49 15.05
N SER A 12 13.04 3.49 15.36
CA SER A 12 12.82 4.40 16.51
C SER A 12 11.48 5.13 16.42
N ARG A 13 11.02 5.41 15.19
CA ARG A 13 9.70 6.02 14.93
C ARG A 13 8.53 5.22 15.51
N PHE A 14 8.66 3.92 15.70
CA PHE A 14 7.61 3.07 16.24
C PHE A 14 7.71 2.85 17.76
N GLU A 15 8.68 3.45 18.45
CA GLU A 15 8.95 3.20 19.87
C GLU A 15 7.77 3.52 20.79
N THR A 16 6.90 4.46 20.41
CA THR A 16 5.71 4.84 21.17
C THR A 16 4.52 3.89 20.97
N PHE A 17 4.68 2.88 20.10
CA PHE A 17 3.65 1.90 19.76
C PHE A 17 4.01 0.51 20.29
N SER A 18 2.98 -0.21 20.73
CA SER A 18 3.03 -1.66 20.83
C SER A 18 2.71 -2.25 19.46
N ILE A 19 3.42 -3.30 19.06
CA ILE A 19 3.29 -3.94 17.75
C ILE A 19 2.97 -5.41 17.97
N ILE A 20 1.92 -5.89 17.31
CA ILE A 20 1.55 -7.30 17.22
C ILE A 20 1.70 -7.73 15.76
N SER A 21 2.58 -8.69 15.50
CA SER A 21 2.79 -9.25 14.17
C SER A 21 2.21 -10.66 14.10
N VAL A 22 1.31 -10.91 13.16
CA VAL A 22 0.71 -12.23 12.95
C VAL A 22 0.57 -12.57 11.47
N ASP A 23 0.44 -13.85 11.16
CA ASP A 23 0.04 -14.31 9.83
C ASP A 23 -1.47 -14.07 9.65
N TYR A 24 -1.88 -13.51 8.51
CA TYR A 24 -3.31 -13.36 8.17
C TYR A 24 -3.75 -14.27 7.03
N LYS A 25 -2.81 -14.70 6.17
CA LYS A 25 -3.04 -15.59 5.03
C LYS A 25 -1.80 -16.45 4.77
N THR A 26 -1.99 -17.65 4.24
CA THR A 26 -0.92 -18.49 3.70
C THR A 26 -1.25 -18.85 2.25
N VAL A 27 -0.30 -18.66 1.34
CA VAL A 27 -0.41 -18.99 -0.09
C VAL A 27 0.78 -19.85 -0.45
N ASP A 28 0.57 -21.05 -0.99
CA ASP A 28 1.64 -21.97 -1.41
C ASP A 28 2.73 -22.17 -0.32
N GLY A 29 2.30 -22.30 0.95
CA GLY A 29 3.19 -22.43 2.10
C GLY A 29 3.86 -21.13 2.56
N HIS A 30 3.76 -20.05 1.79
CA HIS A 30 4.25 -18.72 2.15
C HIS A 30 3.26 -17.96 3.04
N LYS A 31 3.72 -17.53 4.21
CA LYS A 31 2.93 -16.77 5.17
C LYS A 31 2.95 -15.28 4.84
N ILE A 32 1.78 -14.68 4.73
CA ILE A 32 1.61 -13.24 4.56
C ILE A 32 1.20 -12.65 5.90
N THR A 33 1.99 -11.70 6.38
CA THR A 33 1.84 -11.13 7.72
C THR A 33 1.14 -9.78 7.73
N VAL A 34 0.62 -9.41 8.90
CA VAL A 34 0.05 -8.10 9.20
C VAL A 34 0.63 -7.62 10.53
N ASP A 35 0.95 -6.33 10.60
CA ASP A 35 1.37 -5.66 11.82
C ASP A 35 0.24 -4.77 12.32
N VAL A 36 -0.13 -4.98 13.58
CA VAL A 36 -1.13 -4.17 14.30
C VAL A 36 -0.40 -3.32 15.32
N LEU A 37 -0.45 -2.01 15.13
CA LEU A 37 0.18 -1.03 16.01
C LEU A 37 -0.87 -0.29 16.82
N TYR A 38 -0.63 -0.10 18.11
CA TYR A 38 -1.47 0.76 18.95
C TYR A 38 -0.61 1.55 19.95
N PRO A 39 -0.98 2.80 20.30
CA PRO A 39 -0.18 3.62 21.21
C PRO A 39 0.01 2.95 22.57
N LYS A 40 1.24 2.93 23.09
CA LYS A 40 1.55 2.37 24.42
C LYS A 40 0.79 3.04 25.56
N SER A 41 0.36 4.29 25.37
CA SER A 41 -0.50 5.02 26.31
C SER A 41 -1.84 4.32 26.58
N LEU A 42 -2.31 3.45 25.68
CA LEU A 42 -3.51 2.63 25.90
C LEU A 42 -3.32 1.52 26.94
N ASN A 43 -2.07 1.19 27.30
CA ASN A 43 -1.75 0.23 28.35
C ASN A 43 -1.58 0.90 29.72
N ASP A 44 -1.66 2.23 29.82
CA ASP A 44 -1.48 2.96 31.07
C ASP A 44 -2.71 2.76 31.98
N PRO A 45 -2.56 2.14 33.18
CA PRO A 45 -3.67 1.96 34.12
C PRO A 45 -4.30 3.27 34.60
N SER A 46 -3.56 4.38 34.59
CA SER A 46 -4.11 5.70 34.94
C SER A 46 -5.14 6.20 33.91
N GLN A 47 -5.17 5.58 32.73
CA GLN A 47 -6.09 5.89 31.65
C GLN A 47 -7.27 4.91 31.61
N GLU A 48 -7.79 4.46 32.75
CA GLU A 48 -8.93 3.51 32.82
C GLU A 48 -10.15 3.92 31.98
N HIS A 49 -10.42 5.23 31.89
CA HIS A 49 -11.50 5.76 31.05
C HIS A 49 -11.31 5.50 29.55
N LEU A 50 -10.07 5.26 29.10
CA LEU A 50 -9.70 4.89 27.73
C LEU A 50 -9.81 3.37 27.48
N VAL A 51 -9.71 2.53 28.50
CA VAL A 51 -9.67 1.06 28.35
C VAL A 51 -10.99 0.47 27.82
N SER A 52 -12.10 1.16 28.03
CA SER A 52 -13.43 0.69 27.61
C SER A 52 -13.89 1.17 26.23
N VAL A 53 -13.20 2.14 25.62
CA VAL A 53 -13.65 2.82 24.40
C VAL A 53 -13.01 2.18 23.15
N PRO A 54 -13.79 1.62 22.21
CA PRO A 54 -13.29 1.15 20.93
C PRO A 54 -12.59 2.25 20.12
N ARG A 55 -11.48 1.89 19.48
CA ARG A 55 -10.56 2.82 18.80
C ARG A 55 -10.74 2.83 17.30
N PRO A 56 -10.70 4.01 16.66
CA PRO A 56 -10.73 4.06 15.20
C PRO A 56 -9.53 3.29 14.63
N VAL A 57 -9.70 2.76 13.42
CA VAL A 57 -8.68 1.96 12.74
C VAL A 57 -8.12 2.73 11.56
N LEU A 58 -6.81 2.91 11.52
CA LEU A 58 -6.06 3.34 10.34
C LEU A 58 -5.57 2.09 9.61
N LEU A 59 -6.28 1.69 8.56
CA LEU A 59 -5.90 0.58 7.72
C LEU A 59 -4.89 1.08 6.67
N ARG A 60 -3.64 0.62 6.74
CA ARG A 60 -2.53 1.16 5.94
C ARG A 60 -1.93 0.11 5.04
N TYR A 61 -1.92 0.28 3.71
CA TYR A 61 -1.07 -0.56 2.86
C TYR A 61 0.19 0.19 2.46
N HIS A 62 1.28 -0.56 2.31
CA HIS A 62 2.58 0.03 2.01
C HIS A 62 2.75 0.42 0.54
N GLY A 63 3.65 1.38 0.29
CA GLY A 63 4.07 1.76 -1.06
C GLY A 63 5.09 0.79 -1.67
N GLY A 64 5.76 1.24 -2.73
CA GLY A 64 6.81 0.47 -3.41
C GLY A 64 6.39 -0.14 -4.76
N GLY A 65 5.47 0.53 -5.47
CA GLY A 65 5.08 0.15 -6.83
C GLY A 65 4.40 -1.23 -6.95
N LEU A 66 3.95 -1.81 -5.83
CA LEU A 66 3.58 -3.23 -5.68
C LEU A 66 4.74 -4.21 -5.87
N ILE A 67 5.97 -3.72 -6.08
CA ILE A 67 7.16 -4.55 -6.33
C ILE A 67 7.98 -4.71 -5.06
N ALA A 68 8.07 -3.67 -4.23
CA ALA A 68 8.96 -3.61 -3.08
C ALA A 68 8.25 -3.09 -1.83
N GLY A 69 8.94 -3.18 -0.69
CA GLY A 69 8.46 -2.74 0.61
C GLY A 69 7.89 -3.87 1.46
N TYR A 70 7.50 -3.49 2.66
CA TYR A 70 6.77 -4.32 3.61
C TYR A 70 6.05 -3.41 4.62
N SER A 71 5.16 -4.00 5.41
CA SER A 71 4.28 -3.33 6.36
C SER A 71 5.00 -2.30 7.24
N LEU A 72 6.06 -2.70 7.97
CA LEU A 72 6.82 -1.81 8.85
C LEU A 72 8.05 -1.18 8.18
N PHE A 73 8.10 -1.09 6.84
CA PHE A 73 9.26 -0.52 6.15
C PHE A 73 9.35 1.00 6.41
N PRO A 74 10.30 1.47 7.24
CA PRO A 74 10.28 2.84 7.75
C PRO A 74 10.32 3.92 6.65
N PRO A 75 11.14 3.80 5.58
CA PRO A 75 11.16 4.81 4.53
C PRO A 75 9.81 5.01 3.84
N PHE A 76 8.96 3.98 3.76
CA PHE A 76 7.61 4.13 3.19
C PHE A 76 6.54 4.33 4.26
N PHE A 77 6.90 4.49 5.53
CA PHE A 77 5.96 4.70 6.62
C PHE A 77 5.98 6.16 7.06
N SER A 78 5.03 6.94 6.53
CA SER A 78 4.98 8.38 6.80
C SER A 78 4.74 8.68 8.29
N PRO A 79 5.52 9.58 8.93
CA PRO A 79 5.37 9.88 10.35
C PRO A 79 3.98 10.38 10.75
N TRP A 80 3.28 11.09 9.86
CA TRP A 80 1.96 11.64 10.18
C TRP A 80 0.90 10.56 10.48
N TYR A 81 1.07 9.33 9.99
CA TYR A 81 0.20 8.22 10.38
C TYR A 81 0.34 7.87 11.86
N LEU A 82 1.58 7.91 12.36
CA LEU A 82 1.91 7.64 13.75
C LEU A 82 1.41 8.79 14.62
N GLU A 83 1.63 10.05 14.19
CA GLU A 83 1.10 11.23 14.87
C GLU A 83 -0.43 11.20 14.98
N LEU A 84 -1.12 10.92 13.87
CA LEU A 84 -2.58 10.80 13.83
C LEU A 84 -3.09 9.68 14.73
N ALA A 85 -2.39 8.54 14.75
CA ALA A 85 -2.75 7.42 15.61
C ALA A 85 -2.51 7.74 17.10
N GLN A 86 -1.47 8.48 17.45
CA GLN A 86 -1.27 8.94 18.83
C GLN A 86 -2.34 9.95 19.24
N GLU A 87 -2.64 10.94 18.40
CA GLU A 87 -3.62 12.00 18.68
C GLU A 87 -5.02 11.44 18.92
N HIS A 88 -5.45 10.48 18.10
CA HIS A 88 -6.80 9.90 18.20
C HIS A 88 -6.85 8.55 18.92
N ALA A 89 -5.73 8.13 19.50
CA ALA A 89 -5.55 6.80 20.08
C ALA A 89 -6.01 5.69 19.12
N ALA A 90 -5.71 5.84 17.83
CA ALA A 90 -6.12 4.93 16.77
C ALA A 90 -5.22 3.69 16.72
N ILE A 91 -5.78 2.60 16.20
CA ILE A 91 -5.04 1.37 15.89
C ILE A 91 -4.63 1.44 14.44
N ILE A 92 -3.35 1.24 14.14
CA ILE A 92 -2.89 1.07 12.76
C ILE A 92 -2.88 -0.42 12.44
N VAL A 93 -3.47 -0.81 11.31
CA VAL A 93 -3.40 -2.19 10.79
C VAL A 93 -2.72 -2.14 9.44
N SER A 94 -1.53 -2.72 9.36
CA SER A 94 -0.65 -2.65 8.19
C SER A 94 -0.34 -4.06 7.67
N PRO A 95 -1.06 -4.55 6.63
CA PRO A 95 -0.76 -5.85 6.03
C PRO A 95 0.40 -5.76 5.04
N ASN A 96 1.14 -6.87 4.93
CA ASN A 96 1.85 -7.21 3.70
C ASN A 96 0.87 -7.76 2.66
N TYR A 97 1.28 -7.79 1.40
CA TYR A 97 0.53 -8.41 0.30
C TYR A 97 1.54 -8.97 -0.69
N ARG A 98 1.13 -9.90 -1.56
CA ARG A 98 2.05 -10.47 -2.58
C ARG A 98 2.63 -9.37 -3.48
N LEU A 99 3.92 -9.45 -3.78
CA LEU A 99 4.63 -8.48 -4.59
C LEU A 99 4.71 -8.92 -6.05
N LEU A 100 4.70 -7.93 -6.93
CA LEU A 100 5.02 -8.09 -8.34
C LEU A 100 6.55 -8.22 -8.53
N PRO A 101 7.00 -8.89 -9.60
CA PRO A 101 6.21 -9.60 -10.59
C PRO A 101 6.04 -11.10 -10.30
N GLU A 102 6.45 -11.56 -9.12
CA GLU A 102 6.26 -12.95 -8.67
C GLU A 102 4.78 -13.33 -8.61
N SER A 103 3.92 -12.38 -8.24
CA SER A 103 2.47 -12.54 -8.31
C SER A 103 1.84 -11.57 -9.31
N SER A 104 0.59 -11.81 -9.67
CA SER A 104 -0.20 -10.93 -10.53
C SER A 104 -0.92 -9.83 -9.75
N VAL A 105 -1.31 -8.75 -10.44
CA VAL A 105 -2.12 -7.68 -9.80
C VAL A 105 -3.45 -8.20 -9.25
N LEU A 106 -4.05 -9.22 -9.89
CA LEU A 106 -5.31 -9.80 -9.41
C LEU A 106 -5.12 -10.53 -8.08
N GLU A 107 -4.00 -11.22 -7.92
CA GLU A 107 -3.59 -11.87 -6.68
C GLU A 107 -3.31 -10.86 -5.55
N VAL A 108 -2.72 -9.71 -5.89
CA VAL A 108 -2.58 -8.60 -4.92
C VAL A 108 -3.96 -8.11 -4.46
N LEU A 109 -4.92 -7.94 -5.37
CA LEU A 109 -6.28 -7.52 -5.02
C LEU A 109 -7.04 -8.57 -4.19
N GLU A 110 -6.80 -9.85 -4.45
CA GLU A 110 -7.29 -10.95 -3.64
C GLU A 110 -6.76 -10.85 -2.21
N ASP A 111 -5.45 -10.61 -2.03
CA ASP A 111 -4.84 -10.45 -0.70
C ASP A 111 -5.41 -9.25 0.06
N VAL A 112 -5.74 -8.17 -0.65
CA VAL A 112 -6.38 -6.98 -0.10
C VAL A 112 -7.81 -7.28 0.39
N GLU A 113 -8.57 -8.10 -0.34
CA GLU A 113 -9.91 -8.51 0.04
C GLU A 113 -9.88 -9.53 1.19
N ASP A 114 -8.98 -10.50 1.17
CA ASP A 114 -8.81 -11.46 2.26
C ASP A 114 -8.40 -10.76 3.56
N HIS A 115 -7.52 -9.76 3.46
CA HIS A 115 -7.20 -8.93 4.61
C HIS A 115 -8.41 -8.12 5.11
N TRP A 116 -9.42 -7.85 4.27
CA TRP A 116 -10.64 -7.12 4.70
C TRP A 116 -11.47 -7.98 5.59
N GLN A 117 -11.66 -9.20 5.14
CA GLN A 117 -12.35 -10.23 5.89
C GLN A 117 -11.59 -10.50 7.20
N TRP A 118 -10.26 -10.63 7.15
CA TRP A 118 -9.43 -10.78 8.34
C TRP A 118 -9.57 -9.59 9.31
N LEU A 119 -9.57 -8.35 8.82
CA LEU A 119 -9.76 -7.16 9.66
C LEU A 119 -11.07 -7.24 10.45
N HIS A 120 -12.16 -7.65 9.79
CA HIS A 120 -13.47 -7.70 10.43
C HIS A 120 -13.67 -8.91 11.34
N GLN A 121 -13.07 -10.04 11.00
CA GLN A 121 -13.29 -11.31 11.71
C GLN A 121 -12.24 -11.54 12.80
N SER A 122 -10.96 -11.31 12.48
CA SER A 122 -9.82 -11.75 13.28
C SER A 122 -9.21 -10.66 14.16
N LEU A 123 -9.21 -9.39 13.74
CA LEU A 123 -8.64 -8.30 14.55
C LEU A 123 -9.26 -8.20 15.96
N PRO A 124 -10.59 -8.28 16.15
CA PRO A 124 -11.17 -8.22 17.49
C PRO A 124 -10.71 -9.37 18.39
N MET A 125 -10.60 -10.58 17.83
CA MET A 125 -10.12 -11.77 18.56
C MET A 125 -8.63 -11.64 18.91
N LEU A 126 -7.83 -11.14 17.97
CA LEU A 126 -6.41 -10.87 18.17
C LEU A 126 -6.19 -9.87 19.31
N LEU A 127 -6.87 -8.73 19.27
CA LEU A 127 -6.75 -7.70 20.30
C LEU A 127 -7.23 -8.23 21.67
N GLN A 128 -8.32 -8.99 21.71
CA GLN A 128 -8.78 -9.64 22.95
C GLN A 128 -7.72 -10.57 23.53
N ARG A 129 -7.06 -11.39 22.69
CA ARG A 129 -6.03 -12.34 23.11
C ARG A 129 -4.76 -11.64 23.59
N GLU A 130 -4.25 -10.71 22.80
CA GLU A 130 -2.93 -10.10 23.02
C GLU A 130 -2.95 -8.97 24.06
N THR A 131 -4.11 -8.33 24.25
CA THR A 131 -4.25 -7.19 25.18
C THR A 131 -5.17 -7.50 26.35
N ASN A 132 -5.66 -8.74 26.47
CA ASN A 132 -6.69 -9.13 27.44
C ASN A 132 -7.96 -8.24 27.36
N GLY A 133 -8.23 -7.69 26.18
CA GLY A 133 -9.37 -6.81 25.91
C GLY A 133 -9.21 -5.36 26.35
N THR A 134 -8.00 -4.91 26.75
CA THR A 134 -7.73 -3.49 27.06
C THR A 134 -7.78 -2.60 25.82
N VAL A 135 -7.44 -3.16 24.66
CA VAL A 135 -7.54 -2.49 23.36
C VAL A 135 -8.66 -3.13 22.56
N LYS A 136 -9.56 -2.30 22.03
CA LYS A 136 -10.68 -2.73 21.18
C LYS A 136 -10.70 -1.90 19.90
N ALA A 137 -10.93 -2.54 18.77
CA ALA A 137 -11.11 -1.86 17.49
C ALA A 137 -12.57 -1.45 17.26
N ASP A 138 -12.77 -0.24 16.76
CA ASP A 138 -14.05 0.26 16.25
C ASP A 138 -14.09 0.10 14.73
N LEU A 139 -14.63 -1.03 14.29
CA LEU A 139 -14.72 -1.36 12.87
C LEU A 139 -15.81 -0.56 12.12
N SER A 140 -16.58 0.29 12.82
CA SER A 140 -17.44 1.29 12.18
C SER A 140 -16.69 2.57 11.79
N ARG A 141 -15.48 2.77 12.34
CA ARG A 141 -14.60 3.91 12.08
C ARG A 141 -13.25 3.45 11.52
N VAL A 142 -13.28 2.91 10.31
CA VAL A 142 -12.08 2.54 9.55
C VAL A 142 -11.75 3.64 8.55
N MET A 143 -10.57 4.22 8.68
CA MET A 143 -9.95 5.06 7.65
C MET A 143 -8.88 4.25 6.95
N THR A 144 -8.95 4.17 5.63
CA THR A 144 -7.89 3.53 4.85
C THR A 144 -6.92 4.58 4.33
N ILE A 145 -5.63 4.28 4.48
CA ILE A 145 -4.51 5.14 4.11
C ILE A 145 -3.48 4.33 3.32
N GLY A 146 -2.61 5.01 2.59
CA GLY A 146 -1.55 4.34 1.86
C GLY A 146 -0.65 5.31 1.11
N ASP A 147 0.62 4.94 1.05
CA ASP A 147 1.67 5.71 0.39
C ASP A 147 1.91 5.15 -0.99
N SER A 148 1.92 6.00 -2.03
CA SER A 148 2.13 5.54 -3.40
C SER A 148 1.27 4.28 -3.67
N ALA A 149 1.86 3.16 -4.06
CA ALA A 149 1.15 1.91 -4.34
C ALA A 149 0.14 1.43 -3.26
N GLY A 150 0.29 1.86 -2.01
CA GLY A 150 -0.50 1.44 -0.86
C GLY A 150 -1.92 1.99 -0.75
N GLY A 151 -2.39 2.92 -1.57
CA GLY A 151 -3.81 3.32 -1.48
C GLY A 151 -4.78 2.34 -2.17
N ILE A 152 -4.44 1.05 -2.17
CA ILE A 152 -5.10 -0.04 -2.91
C ILE A 152 -6.52 -0.39 -2.40
N ARG A 153 -6.86 -0.05 -1.14
CA ARG A 153 -8.17 -0.35 -0.54
C ARG A 153 -9.02 0.84 -0.13
N ALA A 154 -8.46 2.03 0.07
CA ALA A 154 -9.27 3.21 0.42
C ALA A 154 -10.35 3.46 -0.64
N VAL A 155 -10.03 3.03 -1.84
CA VAL A 155 -10.89 2.75 -2.96
C VAL A 155 -10.11 1.69 -3.76
N ASN A 156 -10.63 1.13 -4.85
CA ASN A 156 -9.72 0.78 -5.96
C ASN A 156 -9.03 2.04 -6.58
N ALA A 157 -8.71 3.10 -5.81
CA ALA A 157 -8.45 4.47 -6.29
C ALA A 157 -7.37 5.30 -5.60
N VAL A 158 -6.50 4.75 -4.75
CA VAL A 158 -5.25 5.47 -4.45
C VAL A 158 -4.03 4.56 -4.64
N TYR A 159 -4.04 3.79 -5.73
CA TYR A 159 -2.80 3.60 -6.46
C TYR A 159 -2.47 4.98 -7.06
N PRO A 160 -1.29 5.61 -6.92
CA PRO A 160 -0.98 6.87 -7.58
C PRO A 160 -0.97 6.68 -9.11
N MET A 161 -0.90 5.42 -9.57
CA MET A 161 -1.39 4.95 -10.86
C MET A 161 -2.93 4.80 -10.83
N VAL A 162 -3.66 5.88 -10.57
CA VAL A 162 -5.14 5.89 -10.68
C VAL A 162 -5.62 5.53 -12.09
N ASN A 163 -4.70 5.55 -13.06
CA ASN A 163 -4.88 5.13 -14.44
C ASN A 163 -3.65 4.34 -14.93
N PRO A 164 -3.54 3.04 -14.61
CA PRO A 164 -2.37 2.25 -14.99
C PRO A 164 -2.32 1.94 -16.50
N LYS A 165 -3.39 2.26 -17.24
CA LYS A 165 -3.46 2.23 -18.72
C LYS A 165 -2.90 3.50 -19.37
N ALA A 166 -2.60 4.54 -18.61
CA ALA A 166 -2.00 5.74 -19.17
C ALA A 166 -0.71 5.36 -19.92
N PRO A 167 -0.43 5.95 -21.10
CA PRO A 167 0.79 5.68 -21.86
C PRO A 167 2.07 5.86 -21.05
N TYR A 168 2.02 6.67 -19.98
CA TYR A 168 3.11 6.80 -19.03
C TYR A 168 3.62 5.46 -18.50
N PHE A 169 2.75 4.48 -18.24
CA PHE A 169 3.13 3.22 -17.61
C PHE A 169 3.47 2.10 -18.60
N SER A 170 3.30 2.31 -19.90
CA SER A 170 3.41 1.25 -20.91
C SER A 170 4.12 1.64 -22.21
N ASN A 171 4.53 2.90 -22.39
CA ASN A 171 5.11 3.36 -23.65
C ASN A 171 6.57 2.96 -23.88
N GLY A 172 7.22 2.30 -22.92
CA GLY A 172 8.61 1.86 -23.04
C GLY A 172 9.65 2.98 -23.05
N GLN A 173 9.24 4.24 -22.83
CA GLN A 173 10.17 5.36 -22.86
C GLN A 173 10.93 5.47 -21.55
N GLN A 174 12.26 5.57 -21.66
CA GLN A 174 13.12 5.85 -20.52
C GLN A 174 12.84 7.24 -19.94
N ARG A 175 12.79 7.34 -18.62
CA ARG A 175 12.57 8.58 -17.87
C ARG A 175 13.42 8.65 -16.60
N PRO A 176 13.78 9.86 -16.13
CA PRO A 176 14.41 10.02 -14.84
C PRO A 176 13.42 9.71 -13.70
N VAL A 177 13.91 9.07 -12.64
CA VAL A 177 13.16 8.79 -11.40
C VAL A 177 14.04 9.17 -10.21
N PHE A 178 13.60 10.10 -9.36
CA PHE A 178 14.31 10.57 -8.15
C PHE A 178 15.80 10.91 -8.30
N ASN A 179 16.22 11.40 -9.47
CA ASN A 179 17.64 11.61 -9.82
C ASN A 179 18.52 10.35 -9.64
N LEU A 180 17.92 9.16 -9.66
CA LEU A 180 18.65 7.89 -9.63
C LEU A 180 19.35 7.65 -10.96
N PRO A 181 20.49 6.92 -10.95
CA PRO A 181 21.06 6.41 -12.18
C PRO A 181 20.03 5.56 -12.93
N THR A 182 20.11 5.58 -14.26
CA THR A 182 19.26 4.70 -15.08
C THR A 182 19.72 3.26 -14.92
N TYR A 183 18.81 2.37 -14.54
CA TYR A 183 19.03 0.93 -14.48
C TYR A 183 18.82 0.27 -15.84
N PRO A 184 19.39 -0.93 -16.09
CA PRO A 184 19.23 -1.61 -17.38
C PRO A 184 17.76 -1.89 -17.76
N PRO A 185 17.35 -1.67 -19.02
CA PRO A 185 15.97 -1.86 -19.47
C PRO A 185 15.49 -3.31 -19.45
N ASP A 186 16.39 -4.28 -19.38
CA ASP A 186 16.10 -5.70 -19.32
C ASP A 186 16.04 -6.25 -17.89
N THR A 187 16.18 -5.41 -16.87
CA THR A 187 16.11 -5.80 -15.44
C THR A 187 14.83 -6.59 -15.12
N LEU A 188 13.66 -6.11 -15.56
CA LEU A 188 12.39 -6.81 -15.33
C LEU A 188 12.34 -8.19 -16.02
N ARG A 189 12.79 -8.25 -17.28
CA ARG A 189 12.82 -9.49 -18.07
C ARG A 189 13.73 -10.53 -17.42
N LEU A 190 14.94 -10.12 -17.04
CA LEU A 190 15.92 -11.01 -16.39
C LEU A 190 15.40 -11.51 -15.03
N HIS A 191 14.73 -10.66 -14.26
CA HIS A 191 14.10 -11.08 -13.00
C HIS A 191 13.01 -12.13 -13.22
N LEU A 192 12.10 -11.90 -14.18
CA LEU A 192 11.06 -12.88 -14.55
C LEU A 192 11.65 -14.21 -15.03
N GLU A 193 12.74 -14.18 -15.81
CA GLU A 193 13.45 -15.40 -16.22
C GLU A 193 14.07 -16.14 -15.03
N LYS A 194 14.61 -15.42 -14.05
CA LYS A 194 15.13 -15.99 -12.80
C LYS A 194 14.02 -16.65 -11.99
N VAL A 195 12.89 -15.97 -11.80
CA VAL A 195 11.71 -16.52 -11.11
C VAL A 195 11.25 -17.82 -11.77
N LYS A 196 11.02 -17.81 -13.09
CA LYS A 196 10.62 -19.01 -13.84
C LYS A 196 11.59 -20.18 -13.69
N ARG A 197 12.90 -19.92 -13.71
CA ARG A 197 13.92 -20.96 -13.49
C ARG A 197 13.84 -21.52 -12.07
N GLN A 198 13.63 -20.65 -11.08
CA GLN A 198 13.51 -21.06 -9.68
C GLN A 198 12.26 -21.93 -9.47
N GLU A 199 11.11 -21.51 -9.99
CA GLU A 199 9.86 -22.29 -9.93
C GLU A 199 10.01 -23.66 -10.60
N ALA A 200 10.68 -23.73 -11.75
CA ALA A 200 10.95 -24.99 -12.43
C ALA A 200 11.88 -25.92 -11.63
N ILE A 201 12.80 -25.39 -10.83
CA ILE A 201 13.70 -26.19 -9.97
C ILE A 201 12.96 -26.67 -8.72
N MET A 202 12.21 -25.77 -8.06
CA MET A 202 11.52 -26.07 -6.81
C MET A 202 10.23 -26.87 -7.02
N GLN A 203 9.67 -26.84 -8.23
CA GLN A 203 8.33 -27.38 -8.54
C GLN A 203 7.21 -26.71 -7.71
N GLU A 204 7.44 -25.47 -7.28
CA GLU A 204 6.53 -24.66 -6.46
C GLU A 204 6.60 -23.19 -6.91
N PRO A 205 5.50 -22.43 -6.82
CA PRO A 205 5.49 -20.99 -7.11
C PRO A 205 6.44 -20.22 -6.20
N VAL A 206 7.09 -19.18 -6.74
CA VAL A 206 7.84 -18.23 -5.91
C VAL A 206 6.85 -17.18 -5.41
N VAL A 207 6.64 -17.11 -4.10
CA VAL A 207 5.78 -16.09 -3.48
C VAL A 207 6.64 -15.16 -2.64
N ILE A 208 6.48 -13.85 -2.85
CA ILE A 208 7.16 -12.81 -2.08
C ILE A 208 6.10 -11.84 -1.59
N SER A 209 6.09 -11.50 -0.30
CA SER A 209 5.17 -10.50 0.26
C SER A 209 5.85 -9.40 1.07
N ALA A 210 7.18 -9.45 1.18
CA ALA A 210 7.99 -8.48 1.91
C ALA A 210 9.42 -8.52 1.34
N ALA A 211 9.85 -7.45 0.68
CA ALA A 211 11.21 -7.36 0.15
C ALA A 211 11.61 -5.90 -0.06
N ALA A 212 12.75 -5.50 0.49
CA ALA A 212 13.25 -4.13 0.43
C ALA A 212 14.79 -4.06 0.33
N ASP A 213 15.41 -5.12 -0.21
CA ASP A 213 16.84 -5.12 -0.50
C ASP A 213 17.17 -4.28 -1.74
N ALA A 214 18.48 -4.11 -2.00
CA ALA A 214 18.95 -3.28 -3.09
C ALA A 214 18.51 -3.79 -4.47
N ASP A 215 18.53 -5.10 -4.69
CA ASP A 215 18.11 -5.72 -5.95
C ASP A 215 16.61 -5.49 -6.19
N ARG A 216 15.81 -5.60 -5.11
CA ARG A 216 14.37 -5.38 -5.15
C ARG A 216 14.02 -3.93 -5.52
N PHE A 217 14.72 -2.95 -4.94
CA PHE A 217 14.52 -1.55 -5.32
C PHE A 217 15.05 -1.24 -6.72
N GLN A 218 16.16 -1.86 -7.14
CA GLN A 218 16.62 -1.76 -8.52
C GLN A 218 15.56 -2.27 -9.50
N LEU A 219 14.93 -3.42 -9.22
CA LEU A 219 13.82 -3.94 -10.02
C LEU A 219 12.65 -2.96 -10.10
N MET A 220 12.21 -2.43 -8.95
CA MET A 220 11.12 -1.46 -8.87
C MET A 220 11.42 -0.20 -9.70
N PHE A 221 12.59 0.41 -9.50
CA PHE A 221 12.95 1.65 -10.18
C PHE A 221 13.25 1.44 -11.67
N ALA A 222 13.88 0.33 -12.08
CA ALA A 222 14.05 -0.01 -13.49
C ALA A 222 12.68 -0.13 -14.19
N THR A 223 11.74 -0.82 -13.56
CA THR A 223 10.37 -0.99 -14.09
C THR A 223 9.66 0.35 -14.28
N CYS A 224 9.86 1.30 -13.35
CA CYS A 224 9.32 2.66 -13.45
C CYS A 224 10.02 3.49 -14.54
N GLN A 225 11.37 3.49 -14.53
CA GLN A 225 12.19 4.28 -15.46
C GLN A 225 11.88 3.95 -16.91
N HIS A 226 11.57 2.70 -17.23
CA HIS A 226 11.32 2.25 -18.59
C HIS A 226 9.83 2.13 -18.95
N GLY A 227 8.93 2.62 -18.10
CA GLY A 227 7.48 2.54 -18.37
C GLY A 227 7.01 1.11 -18.60
N GLN A 228 7.48 0.18 -17.77
CA GLN A 228 7.20 -1.26 -17.88
C GLN A 228 6.14 -1.72 -16.87
N LEU A 229 5.77 -0.89 -15.90
CA LEU A 229 4.82 -1.25 -14.84
C LEU A 229 3.44 -1.66 -15.37
N GLY A 230 2.96 -0.99 -16.42
CA GLY A 230 1.71 -1.33 -17.11
C GLY A 230 1.73 -2.71 -17.78
N GLN A 231 2.90 -3.29 -18.05
CA GLN A 231 3.04 -4.65 -18.60
C GLN A 231 2.70 -5.73 -17.56
N LEU A 232 2.70 -5.38 -16.27
CA LEU A 232 2.37 -6.28 -15.17
C LEU A 232 0.85 -6.31 -14.88
N PHE A 233 0.08 -5.47 -15.56
CA PHE A 233 -1.38 -5.44 -15.46
C PHE A 233 -2.02 -6.38 -16.49
N PRO A 234 -3.10 -7.09 -16.14
CA PRO A 234 -3.74 -8.05 -17.05
C PRO A 234 -4.43 -7.33 -18.21
N PRO A 235 -4.48 -7.91 -19.43
CA PRO A 235 -5.19 -7.34 -20.57
C PRO A 235 -6.72 -7.47 -20.43
N SER A 236 -7.28 -6.80 -19.42
CA SER A 236 -8.70 -6.83 -19.07
C SER A 236 -9.37 -5.50 -19.39
N PRO A 237 -10.64 -5.49 -19.84
CA PRO A 237 -11.32 -4.25 -20.16
C PRO A 237 -11.62 -3.42 -18.91
N ILE A 238 -11.97 -4.05 -17.78
CA ILE A 238 -12.57 -3.38 -16.60
C ILE A 238 -11.70 -3.54 -15.35
N SER A 239 -11.53 -4.74 -14.81
CA SER A 239 -10.75 -4.96 -13.58
C SER A 239 -9.27 -5.23 -13.92
N PRO A 240 -8.28 -4.64 -13.25
CA PRO A 240 -8.34 -3.90 -11.97
C PRO A 240 -8.47 -2.36 -12.12
N TYR A 241 -8.88 -1.88 -13.29
CA TYR A 241 -8.77 -0.47 -13.67
C TYR A 241 -9.88 0.39 -13.08
N LEU A 242 -9.51 1.35 -12.23
CA LEU A 242 -10.45 2.21 -11.52
C LEU A 242 -11.42 2.94 -12.46
N LEU A 243 -10.89 3.64 -13.47
CA LEU A 243 -11.68 4.53 -14.31
C LEU A 243 -12.74 3.74 -15.08
N GLU A 244 -12.38 2.55 -15.56
CA GLU A 244 -13.28 1.64 -16.27
C GLU A 244 -14.25 0.94 -15.32
N ARG A 245 -13.86 0.65 -14.08
CA ARG A 245 -14.80 0.18 -13.06
C ARG A 245 -15.85 1.24 -12.76
N ILE A 246 -15.45 2.51 -12.64
CA ILE A 246 -16.39 3.63 -12.46
C ILE A 246 -17.34 3.72 -13.68
N ASP A 247 -16.82 3.61 -14.91
CA ASP A 247 -17.66 3.56 -16.12
C ASP A 247 -18.64 2.39 -16.13
N ALA A 248 -18.23 1.24 -15.62
CA ALA A 248 -19.07 0.06 -15.47
C ALA A 248 -20.06 0.15 -14.29
N GLY A 249 -20.16 1.30 -13.61
CA GLY A 249 -21.10 1.53 -12.52
C GLY A 249 -20.60 1.13 -11.13
N ALA A 250 -19.30 0.92 -10.95
CA ALA A 250 -18.74 0.69 -9.62
C ALA A 250 -18.95 1.92 -8.73
N ARG A 251 -19.27 1.66 -7.46
CA ARG A 251 -19.46 2.73 -6.47
C ARG A 251 -18.12 3.30 -6.02
N PHE A 252 -18.12 4.61 -5.77
CA PHE A 252 -17.01 5.32 -5.15
C PHE A 252 -17.33 5.63 -3.66
N PRO A 253 -16.34 5.63 -2.76
CA PRO A 253 -16.59 5.88 -1.34
C PRO A 253 -17.22 7.24 -1.06
N ARG A 254 -18.23 7.22 -0.17
CA ARG A 254 -19.00 8.40 0.27
C ARG A 254 -18.39 9.09 1.49
N GLY A 255 -17.57 8.38 2.26
CA GLY A 255 -16.97 8.87 3.51
C GLY A 255 -15.91 9.96 3.35
N GLY A 256 -15.60 10.34 2.11
CA GLY A 256 -14.53 11.27 1.79
C GLY A 256 -13.30 10.56 1.24
N VAL A 257 -12.69 11.12 0.20
CA VAL A 257 -11.39 10.68 -0.32
C VAL A 257 -10.51 11.90 -0.55
N LEU A 258 -9.32 11.88 0.05
CA LEU A 258 -8.29 12.90 -0.12
C LEU A 258 -7.09 12.27 -0.83
N ILE A 259 -6.68 12.85 -1.95
CA ILE A 259 -5.41 12.52 -2.61
C ILE A 259 -4.42 13.66 -2.38
N LEU A 260 -3.31 13.35 -1.73
CA LEU A 260 -2.14 14.22 -1.60
C LEU A 260 -1.14 13.80 -2.68
N HIS A 261 -0.89 14.67 -3.67
CA HIS A 261 0.00 14.34 -4.79
C HIS A 261 1.03 15.46 -5.00
N GLY A 262 2.30 15.10 -5.01
CA GLY A 262 3.39 16.01 -5.35
C GLY A 262 3.28 16.46 -6.80
N ARG A 263 3.41 17.78 -7.05
CA ARG A 263 3.30 18.32 -8.41
C ARG A 263 4.39 17.79 -9.36
N ASP A 264 5.57 17.53 -8.81
CA ASP A 264 6.76 17.15 -9.56
C ASP A 264 7.08 15.64 -9.42
N ASP A 265 6.07 14.81 -9.11
CA ASP A 265 6.24 13.36 -8.93
C ASP A 265 6.74 12.71 -10.23
N SER A 266 7.94 12.13 -10.17
CA SER A 266 8.62 11.48 -11.30
C SER A 266 8.26 9.99 -11.48
N VAL A 267 7.47 9.41 -10.57
CA VAL A 267 7.06 7.99 -10.61
C VAL A 267 5.61 7.86 -11.03
N ALA A 268 4.73 8.71 -10.50
CA ALA A 268 3.33 8.74 -10.85
C ALA A 268 2.93 10.15 -11.28
N PRO A 269 2.42 10.35 -12.51
CA PRO A 269 2.04 11.68 -12.96
C PRO A 269 0.82 12.20 -12.19
N VAL A 270 0.92 13.42 -11.67
CA VAL A 270 -0.19 14.12 -11.00
C VAL A 270 -1.40 14.31 -11.94
N GLU A 271 -1.15 14.36 -13.24
CA GLU A 271 -2.16 14.44 -14.29
C GLU A 271 -3.22 13.34 -14.17
N GLU A 272 -2.80 12.12 -13.79
CA GLU A 272 -3.72 10.99 -13.67
C GLU A 272 -4.69 11.20 -12.49
N SER A 273 -4.24 11.82 -11.39
CA SER A 273 -5.12 12.20 -10.28
C SER A 273 -6.17 13.23 -10.71
N TYR A 274 -5.84 14.14 -11.64
CA TYR A 274 -6.81 15.06 -12.22
C TYR A 274 -7.78 14.38 -13.19
N VAL A 275 -7.35 13.33 -13.91
CA VAL A 275 -8.25 12.49 -14.72
C VAL A 275 -9.31 11.87 -13.82
N LEU A 276 -8.91 11.27 -12.70
CA LEU A 276 -9.85 10.73 -11.72
C LEU A 276 -10.78 11.81 -11.17
N GLN A 277 -10.26 12.97 -10.77
CA GLN A 277 -11.08 14.07 -10.26
C GLN A 277 -12.19 14.47 -11.25
N ARG A 278 -11.83 14.65 -12.54
CA ARG A 278 -12.80 14.99 -13.58
C ARG A 278 -13.83 13.87 -13.79
N LYS A 279 -13.39 12.62 -13.75
CA LYS A 279 -14.26 11.44 -13.88
C LYS A 279 -15.33 11.43 -12.79
N LEU A 280 -14.91 11.61 -11.53
CA LEU A 280 -15.82 11.59 -10.38
C LEU A 280 -16.80 12.76 -10.43
N ALA A 281 -16.36 13.96 -10.80
CA ALA A 281 -17.24 15.11 -10.95
C ALA A 281 -18.32 14.92 -12.03
N GLN A 282 -18.04 14.14 -13.08
CA GLN A 282 -19.01 13.80 -14.13
C GLN A 282 -20.00 12.72 -13.69
N VAL A 283 -19.51 11.68 -13.00
CA VAL A 283 -20.32 10.52 -12.62
C VAL A 283 -21.18 10.81 -11.39
N ASP A 284 -20.62 11.51 -10.40
CA ASP A 284 -21.33 11.90 -9.19
C ASP A 284 -20.70 13.15 -8.54
N PRO A 285 -21.23 14.35 -8.84
CA PRO A 285 -20.71 15.60 -8.30
C PRO A 285 -20.95 15.77 -6.80
N SER A 286 -21.73 14.90 -6.15
CA SER A 286 -21.97 14.94 -4.70
C SER A 286 -20.90 14.22 -3.88
N LEU A 287 -19.94 13.56 -4.53
CA LEU A 287 -18.84 12.88 -3.84
C LEU A 287 -17.94 13.90 -3.12
N ASN A 288 -17.65 13.62 -1.84
CA ASN A 288 -16.64 14.35 -1.09
C ASN A 288 -15.23 13.90 -1.53
N PHE A 289 -14.74 14.45 -2.63
CA PHE A 289 -13.43 14.13 -3.19
C PHE A 289 -12.56 15.38 -3.31
N SER A 290 -11.33 15.31 -2.79
CA SER A 290 -10.39 16.43 -2.82
C SER A 290 -9.01 15.99 -3.28
N THR A 291 -8.37 16.83 -4.09
CA THR A 291 -6.96 16.71 -4.47
C THR A 291 -6.21 17.90 -3.90
N CYS A 292 -5.18 17.66 -3.08
CA CYS A 292 -4.36 18.74 -2.54
C CYS A 292 -3.10 18.93 -3.40
N ARG A 293 -2.89 20.18 -3.82
CA ARG A 293 -1.66 20.61 -4.48
C ARG A 293 -0.66 21.01 -3.41
N ALA A 294 0.13 20.05 -2.95
CA ALA A 294 1.25 20.35 -2.09
C ALA A 294 2.39 20.92 -2.98
N GLY A 295 2.88 22.14 -2.72
CA GLY A 295 4.07 22.72 -3.39
C GLY A 295 5.39 22.02 -3.02
N TRP A 296 5.31 20.75 -2.62
CA TRP A 296 6.37 19.96 -2.03
C TRP A 296 6.90 19.00 -3.09
N ARG A 297 8.23 18.84 -3.13
CA ARG A 297 8.91 18.16 -4.24
C ARG A 297 8.67 16.66 -4.32
N THR A 298 8.24 15.98 -3.26
CA THR A 298 7.70 14.60 -3.23
C THR A 298 7.55 14.11 -1.78
N TRP A 299 6.61 13.20 -1.52
CA TRP A 299 6.51 12.43 -0.27
C TRP A 299 6.92 10.98 -0.55
N ILE A 300 8.22 10.71 -0.51
CA ILE A 300 8.80 9.37 -0.38
C ILE A 300 9.98 9.48 0.57
#